data_AF-I1ZK49-F1
#
_entry.id   AF-I1ZK49-F1
#
_cell.length_a   1.000
_cell.length_b   1.000
_cell.length_c   1.000
_cell.angle_alpha   90.00
_cell.angle_beta   90.00
_cell.angle_gamma   90.00
#
_symmetry.space_group_name_H-M   'P 1'
#
loop_
_entity.id
_entity.type
_entity.pdbx_description
1 polymer ?
#
loop_
_entity_poly.entity_id
_entity_poly.type
_entity_poly.pdbx_seq_one_letter_code
_entity_poly.pdbx_strand_id
1 'polypeptide(L)'
;MMAQRITIYTNSTDSEGNLFQDAFPLGSTMTVWYNPACPKESYVERYSGLDKSYKREMWIGIWMLILLPILAVVAIIMGMKYK
;
A
#
# COMPACT_ATOMS: atom_id res chain seq x y z
N MET A 1 -8.71 9.33 -30.17
CA MET A 1 -8.72 10.72 -29.67
C MET A 1 -8.54 10.67 -28.15
N MET A 2 -7.44 11.21 -27.62
CA MET A 2 -7.19 11.31 -26.17
C MET A 2 -8.01 12.47 -25.58
N ALA A 3 -8.59 12.28 -24.40
CA ALA A 3 -9.41 13.28 -23.71
C ALA A 3 -8.61 14.57 -23.41
N GLN A 4 -9.14 15.72 -23.82
CA GLN A 4 -8.39 16.98 -23.94
C GLN A 4 -8.08 17.73 -22.64
N ARG A 5 -8.62 17.35 -21.48
CA ARG A 5 -8.21 17.94 -20.19
C ARG A 5 -8.83 17.17 -19.04
N ILE A 6 -8.03 16.41 -18.29
CA ILE A 6 -8.45 15.96 -16.96
C ILE A 6 -8.18 17.14 -16.02
N THR A 7 -9.24 17.85 -15.61
CA THR A 7 -9.13 18.91 -14.61
C THR A 7 -8.97 18.25 -13.23
N ILE A 8 -7.75 18.25 -12.69
CA ILE A 8 -7.45 17.65 -11.39
C ILE A 8 -7.82 18.67 -10.30
N TYR A 9 -8.83 18.36 -9.49
CA TYR A 9 -9.19 19.13 -8.32
C TYR A 9 -8.48 18.54 -7.09
N THR A 10 -7.53 19.28 -6.53
CA THR A 10 -6.80 18.91 -5.30
C THR A 10 -7.67 19.22 -4.09
N ASN A 11 -8.40 18.21 -3.59
CA ASN A 11 -9.37 18.38 -2.50
C ASN A 11 -8.89 17.82 -1.15
N SER A 12 -7.62 17.42 -1.04
CA SER A 12 -7.08 16.78 0.16
C SER A 12 -5.58 17.04 0.31
N THR A 13 -5.07 16.98 1.53
CA THR A 13 -3.64 17.09 1.85
C THR A 13 -2.81 15.98 1.19
N ASP A 14 -3.42 14.83 0.88
CA ASP A 14 -2.78 13.77 0.07
C ASP A 14 -2.58 14.16 -1.40
N SER A 15 -3.22 15.23 -1.87
CA SER A 15 -3.00 15.80 -3.20
C SER A 15 -1.80 16.75 -3.25
N GLU A 16 -1.13 16.98 -2.12
CA GLU A 16 0.02 17.86 -1.99
C GLU A 16 1.30 17.06 -2.31
N GLY A 17 1.73 17.12 -3.58
CA GLY A 17 2.95 16.47 -4.07
C GLY A 17 2.73 15.50 -5.24
N ASN A 18 3.81 14.87 -5.69
CA ASN A 18 3.79 13.96 -6.85
C ASN A 18 3.33 12.53 -6.50
N LEU A 19 2.94 12.26 -5.25
CA LEU A 19 2.62 10.90 -4.75
C LEU A 19 1.63 10.15 -5.66
N PHE A 20 0.55 10.81 -6.09
CA PHE A 20 -0.43 10.21 -6.99
C PHE A 20 0.05 10.10 -8.44
N GLN A 21 0.92 10.99 -8.91
CA GLN A 21 1.52 10.89 -10.24
C GLN A 21 2.56 9.76 -10.29
N ASP A 22 3.32 9.58 -9.21
CA ASP A 22 4.30 8.51 -9.06
C ASP A 22 3.63 7.15 -8.87
N ALA A 23 2.52 7.11 -8.13
CA ALA A 23 1.73 5.88 -7.93
C ALA A 23 0.92 5.50 -9.19
N PHE A 24 0.46 6.48 -9.97
CA PHE A 24 -0.37 6.27 -11.16
C PHE A 24 0.15 7.08 -12.35
N PRO A 25 1.29 6.66 -12.95
CA PRO A 25 1.85 7.38 -14.09
C PRO A 25 0.88 7.35 -15.28
N LEU A 26 0.92 8.42 -16.08
CA LEU A 26 0.14 8.51 -17.31
C LEU A 26 0.49 7.33 -18.24
N GLY A 27 -0.53 6.57 -18.64
CA GLY A 27 -0.36 5.35 -19.44
C GLY A 27 -0.26 4.05 -18.62
N SER A 28 -0.33 4.12 -17.28
CA SER A 28 -0.46 2.92 -16.44
C SER A 28 -1.76 2.16 -16.73
N THR A 29 -1.67 0.83 -16.70
CA THR A 29 -2.82 -0.05 -16.89
C THR A 29 -3.64 -0.09 -15.60
N MET A 30 -4.94 0.20 -15.69
CA MET A 30 -5.88 0.15 -14.57
C MET A 30 -7.02 -0.82 -14.86
N THR A 31 -7.39 -1.62 -13.86
CA THR A 31 -8.59 -2.44 -13.93
C THR A 31 -9.81 -1.55 -13.68
N VAL A 32 -10.68 -1.44 -14.68
CA VAL A 32 -11.93 -0.69 -14.62
C VAL A 32 -13.09 -1.67 -14.75
N TRP A 33 -13.96 -1.66 -13.75
CA TRP A 33 -15.19 -2.42 -13.73
C TRP A 33 -16.32 -1.49 -14.15
N TYR A 34 -17.10 -1.86 -15.16
CA TYR A 34 -18.25 -1.07 -15.58
C TYR A 34 -19.47 -1.97 -15.80
N ASN A 35 -20.64 -1.40 -15.57
CA ASN A 35 -21.91 -2.08 -15.86
C ASN A 35 -22.27 -1.88 -17.35
N PRO A 36 -22.35 -2.95 -18.16
CA PRO A 36 -22.68 -2.83 -19.59
C PRO A 36 -24.13 -2.38 -19.83
N ALA A 37 -25.03 -2.59 -18.87
CA ALA A 37 -26.43 -2.16 -18.97
C ALA A 37 -26.64 -0.69 -18.55
N CYS A 38 -25.74 -0.14 -17.73
CA CYS A 38 -25.77 1.26 -17.30
C CYS A 38 -24.34 1.84 -17.31
N PRO A 39 -23.87 2.37 -18.45
CA PRO A 39 -22.47 2.75 -18.64
C PRO A 39 -22.01 3.94 -17.79
N LYS A 40 -22.92 4.59 -17.04
CA LYS A 40 -22.59 5.68 -16.12
C LYS A 40 -22.00 5.18 -14.79
N GLU A 41 -22.22 3.92 -14.45
CA GLU A 41 -21.65 3.29 -13.25
C GLU A 41 -20.36 2.57 -13.64
N SER A 42 -19.23 3.17 -13.28
CA SER A 42 -17.92 2.54 -13.41
C SER A 42 -17.08 2.77 -12.17
N TYR A 43 -16.33 1.73 -11.80
CA TYR A 43 -15.47 1.68 -10.64
C TYR A 43 -14.05 1.37 -11.12
N VAL A 44 -13.09 2.14 -10.65
CA VAL A 44 -11.67 1.92 -10.94
C VAL A 44 -11.02 1.38 -9.67
N GLU A 45 -10.34 0.24 -9.79
CA GLU A 45 -9.60 -0.33 -8.68
C GLU A 45 -8.33 0.48 -8.42
N ARG A 46 -8.33 1.29 -7.36
CA ARG A 46 -7.24 2.23 -7.04
C ARG A 46 -6.12 1.63 -6.17
N TYR A 47 -6.13 0.33 -5.89
CA TYR A 47 -5.21 -0.28 -4.92
C TYR A 47 -4.15 -1.22 -5.53
N SER A 48 -3.77 -1.05 -6.81
CA SER A 48 -2.85 -1.97 -7.48
C SER A 48 -1.40 -1.98 -6.95
N GLY A 49 -1.01 -1.01 -6.11
CA GLY A 49 0.37 -0.85 -5.64
C GLY A 49 0.64 -1.10 -4.16
N LEU A 50 -0.39 -1.05 -3.30
CA LEU A 50 -0.19 -1.20 -1.85
C LEU A 50 0.21 -2.63 -1.46
N ASP A 51 -0.14 -3.61 -2.28
CA ASP A 51 0.09 -5.03 -2.01
C ASP A 51 1.58 -5.36 -1.84
N LYS A 52 2.47 -4.71 -2.60
CA LYS A 52 3.91 -5.03 -2.55
C LYS A 52 4.58 -4.52 -1.27
N SER A 53 4.31 -3.26 -0.91
CA SER A 53 4.82 -2.68 0.34
C SER A 53 4.15 -3.35 1.54
N TYR A 54 2.84 -3.56 1.49
CA TYR A 54 2.09 -4.23 2.55
C TYR A 54 2.59 -5.66 2.80
N LYS A 55 2.82 -6.45 1.74
CA LYS A 55 3.43 -7.78 1.87
C LYS A 55 4.78 -7.73 2.55
N ARG A 56 5.64 -6.77 2.18
CA ARG A 56 6.96 -6.62 2.79
C ARG A 56 6.87 -6.29 4.28
N GLU A 57 6.05 -5.30 4.64
CA GLU A 57 5.86 -4.92 6.05
C GLU A 57 5.23 -6.06 6.86
N MET A 58 4.31 -6.84 6.26
CA MET A 58 3.72 -8.03 6.88
C MET A 58 4.79 -9.10 7.20
N TRP A 59 5.71 -9.37 6.26
CA TRP A 59 6.81 -10.31 6.49
C TRP A 59 7.76 -9.83 7.59
N ILE A 60 8.09 -8.54 7.63
CA ILE A 60 8.92 -7.94 8.70
C ILE A 60 8.23 -8.11 10.06
N GLY A 61 6.92 -7.84 10.13
CA GLY A 61 6.12 -8.03 11.34
C GLY A 61 6.14 -9.48 11.85
N ILE A 62 6.01 -10.47 10.95
CA ILE A 62 6.09 -11.90 11.30
C ILE A 62 7.46 -12.24 11.88
N TRP A 63 8.54 -11.80 11.25
CA TRP A 63 9.90 -12.04 11.76
C TRP A 63 10.13 -11.42 13.13
N MET A 64 9.67 -10.19 13.34
CA MET A 64 9.77 -9.53 14.65
C MET A 64 9.01 -10.28 15.74
N LEU A 65 7.79 -10.74 15.45
CA LEU A 65 6.95 -11.51 16.38
C LEU A 65 7.61 -12.81 16.84
N ILE A 66 8.46 -13.41 16.00
CA ILE A 66 9.19 -14.64 16.34
C ILE A 66 10.52 -14.32 17.04
N LEU A 67 11.29 -13.35 16.53
CA LEU A 67 12.62 -13.03 17.06
C LEU A 67 12.59 -12.37 18.44
N LEU A 68 11.67 -11.44 18.68
CA LEU A 68 11.58 -10.72 19.95
C LEU A 68 11.35 -11.63 21.18
N PRO A 69 10.40 -12.59 21.18
CA PRO A 69 10.23 -13.48 22.33
C PRO A 69 11.43 -14.40 22.54
N ILE A 70 12.08 -14.88 21.46
CA ILE A 70 13.30 -15.70 21.58
C ILE A 70 14.40 -14.89 22.26
N LEU A 71 14.64 -13.66 21.81
CA LEU A 71 15.63 -12.77 22.41
C LEU A 71 15.30 -12.45 23.88
N ALA A 72 14.02 -12.22 24.20
CA ALA A 72 13.57 -11.98 25.56
C ALA A 72 13.84 -13.19 26.48
N VAL A 73 13.53 -14.41 26.03
CA VAL A 73 13.80 -15.64 26.79
C VAL A 73 15.30 -15.84 27.01
N VAL A 74 16.12 -15.65 25.97
CA VAL A 74 17.58 -15.75 26.08
C VAL A 74 18.13 -14.72 27.06
N ALA A 75 17.66 -13.47 26.99
CA ALA A 75 18.08 -12.42 27.91
C ALA A 75 17.71 -12.73 29.37
N ILE A 76 16.52 -13.29 29.61
CA ILE A 76 16.09 -13.73 30.94
C ILE A 76 16.99 -14.87 31.45
N ILE A 77 17.24 -15.89 30.63
CA ILE A 77 18.09 -17.04 31.01
C ILE A 77 19.51 -16.58 31.32
N MET A 78 20.10 -15.72 30.47
CA MET A 78 21.42 -15.15 30.71
C MET A 78 21.42 -14.31 31.99
N GLY A 79 20.44 -13.43 32.17
CA GLY A 79 20.28 -12.63 33.37
C GLY A 79 20.11 -13.45 34.66
N MET A 80 19.54 -14.66 34.58
CA MET A 80 19.46 -15.60 35.69
C MET A 80 20.78 -16.37 35.91
N LYS A 81 21.57 -16.60 34.87
CA LYS A 81 22.84 -17.34 34.95
C LYS A 81 24.02 -16.52 35.47
N TYR A 82 24.00 -15.21 35.26
CA TYR A 82 25.05 -14.28 35.68
C TYR A 82 24.70 -13.51 36.96
N LYS A 83 23.62 -13.89 37.64
CA LYS A 83 23.19 -13.37 38.94
C LYS A 83 23.41 -14.43 40.01
#